data_AF-A0A2D4IYS1-F1
#
_entry.id   AF-A0A2D4IYS1-F1
#
_cell.length_a   1.000
_cell.length_b   1.000
_cell.length_c   1.000
_cell.angle_alpha   90.00
_cell.angle_beta   90.00
_cell.angle_gamma   90.00
#
_symmetry.space_group_name_H-M   'P 1'
#
loop_
_entity.id
_entity.type
_entity.pdbx_description
1 polymer ?
#
loop_
_entity_poly.entity_id
_entity_poly.type
_entity_poly.pdbx_seq_one_letter_code
_entity_poly.pdbx_strand_id
1 'polypeptide(L)'
;MDFIVELPNSKGHTVIWTEVDLFFKQAHFIPCKGLPSVKQLATLFVQHIYRLHGAPRRIISNRGVQFTARFWKAFLDLMGSTQGLSSAYHPSTNGAAERANAMIERYLCSYTYYQQNEWVDFIPFAKFAYNTVHSSTGHTPFYVVNSVDFKPIPNFMYEDKLPYTVKDWSTRCKTAGELYKP
;
A
#
# COMPACT_ATOMS: atom_id res chain seq x y z
N MET A 1 8.34 9.53 7.12
CA MET A 1 7.71 8.59 8.05
C MET A 1 6.89 9.29 9.12
N ASP A 2 5.77 8.66 9.46
CA ASP A 2 4.89 9.08 10.56
C ASP A 2 4.10 7.87 11.11
N PHE A 3 3.43 8.03 12.25
CA PHE A 3 2.54 7.02 12.83
C PHE A 3 1.11 7.55 12.94
N ILE A 4 0.16 6.70 12.58
CA ILE A 4 -1.25 6.85 12.96
C ILE A 4 -1.46 5.99 14.19
N VAL A 5 -1.84 6.61 15.29
CA VAL A 5 -2.00 5.97 16.60
C VAL A 5 -3.47 5.95 17.02
N GLU A 6 -3.77 5.19 18.08
CA GLU A 6 -5.11 5.13 18.69
C GLU A 6 -6.22 4.62 17.75
N LEU A 7 -5.86 3.75 16.80
CA LEU A 7 -6.85 3.07 15.96
C LEU A 7 -7.59 1.99 16.77
N PRO A 8 -8.87 1.72 16.45
CA PRO A 8 -9.60 0.57 16.99
C PRO A 8 -8.79 -0.71 16.84
N ASN A 9 -8.91 -1.65 17.77
CA ASN A 9 -8.18 -2.91 17.65
C ASN A 9 -8.69 -3.72 16.45
N SER A 10 -7.81 -4.01 15.49
CA SER A 10 -8.08 -4.93 14.38
C SER A 10 -7.02 -6.01 14.31
N LYS A 11 -7.43 -7.26 14.54
CA LYS A 11 -6.52 -8.43 14.57
C LYS A 11 -5.28 -8.21 15.46
N GLY A 12 -5.44 -7.49 16.58
CA GLY A 12 -4.36 -7.16 17.50
C GLY A 12 -3.49 -5.97 17.09
N HIS A 13 -3.84 -5.22 16.04
CA HIS A 13 -3.16 -4.01 15.57
C HIS A 13 -3.94 -2.75 15.96
N THR A 14 -3.20 -1.71 16.36
CA THR A 14 -3.74 -0.43 16.86
C THR A 14 -3.01 0.79 16.30
N VAL A 15 -1.95 0.57 15.51
CA VAL A 15 -1.10 1.60 14.95
C VAL A 15 -0.83 1.28 13.49
N ILE A 16 -0.74 2.31 12.64
CA ILE A 16 -0.21 2.19 11.29
C ILE A 16 1.07 3.01 11.23
N TRP A 17 2.16 2.37 10.80
CA TRP A 17 3.37 3.08 10.42
C TRP A 17 3.29 3.44 8.93
N THR A 18 3.38 4.74 8.65
CA THR A 18 3.31 5.28 7.29
C THR A 18 4.68 5.73 6.85
N GLU A 19 5.10 5.24 5.70
CA GLU A 19 6.29 5.72 5.00
C GLU A 19 5.96 6.13 3.58
N VAL A 20 6.47 7.27 3.15
CA VAL A 20 6.23 7.80 1.80
C VAL A 20 7.55 8.12 1.14
N ASP A 21 7.81 7.49 0.00
CA ASP A 21 8.92 7.86 -0.86
C ASP A 21 8.62 9.20 -1.55
N LEU A 22 9.49 10.19 -1.36
CA LEU A 22 9.26 11.54 -1.87
C LEU A 22 9.52 11.69 -3.36
N PHE A 23 10.26 10.76 -3.99
CA PHE A 23 10.58 10.78 -5.41
C PHE A 23 9.47 10.08 -6.22
N PHE A 24 9.21 8.81 -5.90
CA PHE A 24 8.21 7.99 -6.58
C PHE A 24 6.77 8.28 -6.12
N LYS A 25 6.60 9.01 -5.01
CA LYS A 25 5.32 9.24 -4.31
C LYS A 25 4.67 7.96 -3.80
N GLN A 26 5.42 6.87 -3.69
CA GLN A 26 4.90 5.61 -3.19
C GLN A 26 4.72 5.64 -1.68
N ALA A 27 3.53 5.27 -1.19
CA ALA A 27 3.28 5.07 0.23
C ALA A 27 3.26 3.59 0.62
N HIS A 28 3.78 3.33 1.82
CA HIS A 28 3.75 2.07 2.53
C HIS A 28 3.00 2.29 3.84
N PHE A 29 1.97 1.47 4.07
CA PHE A 29 1.19 1.45 5.29
C PHE A 29 1.41 0.10 5.97
N ILE A 30 2.04 0.10 7.14
CA ILE A 30 2.42 -1.12 7.86
C ILE A 30 1.64 -1.19 9.18
N PRO A 31 0.68 -2.12 9.34
CA PRO A 31 -0.04 -2.29 10.60
C PRO A 31 0.91 -2.79 11.70
N CYS A 32 0.77 -2.21 12.88
CA CYS A 32 1.58 -2.50 14.06
C CYS A 32 0.67 -2.80 15.27
N LYS A 33 1.09 -3.74 16.13
CA LYS A 33 0.34 -4.12 17.35
C LYS A 33 0.18 -2.98 18.37
N GLY A 34 1.04 -1.98 18.26
CA GLY A 34 1.12 -0.78 19.06
C GLY A 34 2.27 0.07 18.55
N LEU A 35 2.61 1.15 19.26
CA LEU A 35 3.79 1.94 18.93
C LEU A 35 5.05 1.07 19.08
N PRO A 36 5.80 0.83 17.99
CA PRO A 36 6.97 -0.04 18.07
C PRO A 36 8.06 0.62 18.92
N SER A 37 8.83 -0.20 19.63
CA SER A 37 10.12 0.22 20.16
C SER A 37 11.07 0.58 19.01
N VAL A 38 12.11 1.36 19.31
CA VAL A 38 13.09 1.80 18.29
C VAL A 38 13.75 0.61 17.57
N LYS A 39 14.02 -0.48 18.29
CA LYS A 39 14.58 -1.71 17.70
C LYS A 39 13.59 -2.40 16.77
N GLN A 40 12.32 -2.49 17.18
CA GLN A 40 11.26 -3.03 16.33
C GLN A 40 11.05 -2.18 15.08
N LEU A 41 11.12 -0.85 15.21
CA LEU A 41 11.04 0.06 14.08
C LEU A 41 12.18 -0.17 13.08
N ALA A 42 13.42 -0.37 13.54
CA ALA A 42 14.54 -0.73 12.66
C ALA A 42 14.31 -2.05 11.93
N THR A 43 13.79 -3.07 12.62
CA THR A 43 13.41 -4.34 11.97
C THR A 43 12.33 -4.14 10.91
N LEU A 44 11.26 -3.40 11.24
CA LEU A 44 10.18 -3.08 10.30
C LEU A 44 10.70 -2.31 9.08
N PHE A 45 11.61 -1.36 9.31
CA PHE A 45 12.24 -0.59 8.24
C PHE A 45 13.02 -1.49 7.28
N VAL A 46 13.83 -2.42 7.80
CA VAL A 46 14.56 -3.35 6.94
C VAL A 46 13.60 -4.26 6.15
N GLN A 47 12.58 -4.80 6.83
CA GLN A 47 11.64 -5.76 6.24
C GLN A 47 10.75 -5.15 5.16
N HIS A 48 10.28 -3.92 5.37
CA HIS A 48 9.24 -3.33 4.53
C HIS A 48 9.71 -2.20 3.61
N ILE A 49 10.82 -1.52 3.94
CA ILE A 49 11.32 -0.37 3.19
C ILE A 49 12.64 -0.70 2.52
N TYR A 50 13.68 -1.04 3.29
CA TYR A 50 15.02 -1.32 2.75
C TYR A 50 15.01 -2.45 1.71
N ARG A 51 14.26 -3.53 1.97
CA ARG A 51 14.11 -4.65 1.02
C ARG A 51 13.61 -4.21 -0.36
N LEU A 52 12.77 -3.18 -0.42
CA LEU A 52 12.12 -2.74 -1.66
C LEU A 52 12.91 -1.63 -2.36
N HIS A 53 13.50 -0.72 -1.58
CA HIS A 53 14.07 0.54 -2.10
C HIS A 53 15.55 0.74 -1.82
N GLY A 54 16.16 -0.13 -1.00
CA GLY A 54 17.52 0.05 -0.49
C GLY A 54 17.61 1.14 0.58
N ALA A 55 18.84 1.62 0.82
CA ALA A 55 19.10 2.69 1.79
C ALA A 55 18.69 4.06 1.22
N PRO A 56 17.76 4.79 1.85
CA PRO A 56 17.40 6.13 1.41
C PRO A 56 18.52 7.12 1.74
N ARG A 57 18.71 8.13 0.88
CA ARG A 57 19.68 9.21 1.14
C ARG A 57 19.32 10.05 2.36
N ARG A 58 18.03 10.33 2.55
CA ARG A 58 17.52 11.17 3.63
C ARG A 58 16.16 10.66 4.09
N ILE A 59 15.98 10.54 5.38
CA ILE A 59 14.69 10.20 6.01
C ILE A 59 14.16 11.43 6.71
N ILE A 60 12.89 11.74 6.44
CA ILE A 60 12.17 12.83 7.10
C ILE A 60 11.10 12.24 8.00
N SER A 61 11.06 12.69 9.25
CA SER A 61 10.06 12.25 10.23
C SER A 61 9.68 13.38 11.18
N ASN A 62 8.58 13.21 11.91
CA ASN A 62 8.28 14.06 13.07
C ASN A 62 9.28 13.82 14.23
N ARG A 63 9.10 14.54 15.33
CA ARG A 63 9.92 14.44 16.54
C ARG A 63 9.47 13.34 17.51
N GLY A 64 8.79 12.30 17.02
CA GLY A 64 8.41 11.14 17.82
C GLY A 64 9.61 10.51 18.54
N VAL A 65 9.37 9.92 19.71
CA VAL A 65 10.42 9.33 20.56
C VAL A 65 11.21 8.23 19.85
N GLN A 66 10.56 7.51 18.93
CA GLN A 66 11.20 6.47 18.12
C GLN A 66 12.24 7.07 17.17
N PHE A 67 11.89 8.17 16.50
CA PHE A 67 12.75 8.78 15.50
C PHE A 67 13.88 9.60 16.13
N THR A 68 13.67 10.19 17.30
CA THR A 68 14.70 10.99 17.99
C THR A 68 15.68 10.15 18.81
N ALA A 69 15.44 8.85 18.96
CA ALA A 69 16.27 7.96 19.73
C ALA A 69 17.70 7.84 19.16
N ARG A 70 18.70 7.80 20.06
CA ARG A 70 20.12 7.63 19.68
C ARG A 70 20.35 6.37 18.84
N PHE A 71 19.65 5.28 19.18
CA PHE A 71 19.73 4.04 18.41
C PHE A 71 19.24 4.23 16.97
N TRP A 72 18.14 4.96 16.77
CA TRP A 72 17.61 5.23 15.42
C TRP A 72 18.62 6.03 14.61
N LYS A 73 19.18 7.09 15.18
CA LYS A 73 20.23 7.87 14.54
C LYS A 73 21.43 7.02 14.14
N ALA A 74 21.96 6.21 15.06
CA ALA A 74 23.08 5.32 14.78
C ALA A 74 22.76 4.28 13.70
N PHE A 75 21.53 3.76 13.68
CA PHE A 75 21.04 2.86 12.64
C PHE A 75 21.04 3.53 11.27
N LEU A 76 20.57 4.78 11.17
CA LEU A 76 20.61 5.55 9.93
C LEU A 76 22.04 5.88 9.48
N ASP A 77 22.90 6.30 10.41
CA ASP A 77 24.30 6.61 10.13
C ASP A 77 25.04 5.38 9.56
N LEU A 78 24.78 4.18 10.10
CA LEU A 78 25.35 2.92 9.60
C LEU A 78 24.90 2.58 8.18
N MET A 79 23.69 2.96 7.79
CA MET A 79 23.17 2.79 6.43
C MET A 79 23.63 3.90 5.47
N GLY A 80 24.34 4.92 5.95
CA GLY A 80 24.69 6.11 5.17
C GLY A 80 23.50 7.05 4.92
N SER A 81 22.43 6.92 5.69
CA SER A 81 21.22 7.75 5.58
C SER A 81 21.30 8.95 6.52
N THR A 82 20.90 10.13 6.02
CA THR A 82 20.79 11.34 6.87
C THR A 82 19.39 11.48 7.46
N GLN A 83 19.28 12.03 8.67
CA GLN A 83 18.00 12.29 9.32
C GLN A 83 17.58 13.76 9.21
N GLY A 84 16.32 14.00 8.83
CA GLY A 84 15.65 15.29 8.93
C GLY A 84 14.44 15.21 9.86
N LEU A 85 14.46 15.94 10.97
CA LEU A 85 13.29 16.04 11.85
C LEU A 85 12.47 17.27 11.47
N SER A 86 11.17 17.09 11.23
CA SER A 86 10.27 18.24 11.06
C SER A 86 10.15 19.02 12.37
N SER A 87 10.05 20.34 12.27
CA SER A 87 9.69 21.21 13.41
C SER A 87 8.19 21.45 13.40
N ALA A 88 7.59 21.62 14.58
CA ALA A 88 6.18 22.00 14.72
C ALA A 88 5.82 23.28 13.92
N TYR A 89 6.79 24.17 13.70
CA TYR A 89 6.62 25.44 12.98
C TYR A 89 6.88 25.37 11.46
N HIS A 90 7.20 24.19 10.90
CA HIS A 90 7.35 23.97 9.44
C HIS A 90 6.68 22.64 9.01
N PRO A 91 5.34 22.61 8.94
CA PRO A 91 4.56 21.43 8.52
C PRO A 91 4.93 20.91 7.12
N SER A 92 5.47 21.79 6.26
CA SER A 92 5.88 21.45 4.89
C SER A 92 6.89 20.30 4.81
N THR A 93 7.68 20.08 5.86
CA THR A 93 8.77 19.09 5.83
C THR A 93 8.25 17.65 5.91
N ASN A 94 7.24 17.36 6.76
CA ASN A 94 6.63 16.03 6.86
C ASN A 94 5.26 15.91 6.16
N GLY A 95 4.83 16.97 5.46
CA GLY A 95 3.49 17.07 4.88
C GLY A 95 3.12 15.96 3.88
N ALA A 96 4.10 15.25 3.29
CA ALA A 96 3.81 14.09 2.45
C ALA A 96 3.25 12.91 3.25
N ALA A 97 3.86 12.60 4.40
CA ALA A 97 3.38 11.54 5.29
C ALA A 97 2.05 11.94 5.95
N GLU A 98 1.90 13.20 6.36
CA GLU A 98 0.64 13.72 6.93
C GLU A 98 -0.52 13.65 5.93
N ARG A 99 -0.30 14.00 4.66
CA ARG A 99 -1.32 13.83 3.60
C ARG A 99 -1.66 12.37 3.34
N ALA A 100 -0.66 11.48 3.39
CA ALA A 100 -0.90 10.04 3.25
C ALA A 100 -1.72 9.50 4.42
N ASN A 101 -1.44 9.96 5.65
CA ASN A 101 -2.19 9.62 6.86
C ASN A 101 -3.65 10.07 6.76
N ALA A 102 -3.89 11.34 6.41
CA ALA A 102 -5.23 11.87 6.23
C ALA A 102 -6.03 11.11 5.16
N MET A 103 -5.37 10.69 4.07
CA MET A 103 -5.99 9.87 3.04
C MET A 103 -6.40 8.50 3.60
N ILE A 104 -5.47 7.76 4.20
CA ILE A 104 -5.77 6.41 4.69
C ILE A 104 -6.79 6.41 5.82
N GLU A 105 -6.76 7.39 6.73
CA GLU A 105 -7.80 7.56 7.75
C GLU A 105 -9.17 7.73 7.11
N ARG A 106 -9.29 8.63 6.12
CA ARG A 106 -10.55 8.82 5.39
C ARG A 106 -10.98 7.58 4.62
N TYR A 107 -10.04 6.87 4.01
CA TYR A 107 -10.29 5.61 3.31
C TYR A 107 -10.85 4.59 4.28
N LEU A 108 -10.16 4.32 5.40
CA LEU A 108 -10.59 3.36 6.40
C LEU A 108 -11.94 3.74 7.03
N CYS A 109 -12.14 5.01 7.41
CA CYS A 109 -13.41 5.50 7.95
C CYS A 109 -14.62 5.20 7.05
N SER A 110 -14.44 5.19 5.72
CA SER A 110 -15.51 4.88 4.77
C SER A 110 -15.94 3.40 4.78
N TYR A 111 -15.03 2.49 5.15
CA TYR A 111 -15.29 1.05 5.23
C TYR A 111 -15.58 0.58 6.66
N THR A 112 -15.00 1.23 7.66
CA THR A 112 -15.13 0.85 9.08
C THR A 112 -16.44 1.29 9.72
N TYR A 113 -17.34 1.98 8.99
CA TYR A 113 -18.63 2.41 9.55
C TYR A 113 -19.51 1.23 10.01
N TYR A 114 -19.40 0.07 9.35
CA TYR A 114 -20.14 -1.15 9.75
C TYR A 114 -19.28 -2.22 10.46
N GLN A 115 -17.96 -2.25 10.23
CA GLN A 115 -17.03 -3.26 10.77
C GLN A 115 -15.72 -2.61 11.26
N GLN A 116 -15.78 -1.94 12.42
CA GLN A 116 -14.66 -1.18 12.99
C GLN A 116 -13.38 -1.99 13.29
N ASN A 117 -13.46 -3.33 13.28
CA ASN A 117 -12.40 -4.22 13.73
C ASN A 117 -11.66 -4.92 12.58
N GLU A 118 -11.93 -4.57 11.31
CA GLU A 118 -11.36 -5.25 10.13
C GLU A 118 -10.45 -4.34 9.28
N TRP A 119 -10.09 -3.16 9.79
CA TRP A 119 -9.29 -2.19 9.02
C TRP A 119 -7.95 -2.73 8.52
N VAL A 120 -7.33 -3.71 9.20
CA VAL A 120 -6.08 -4.36 8.75
C VAL A 120 -6.25 -5.02 7.38
N ASP A 121 -7.42 -5.61 7.11
CA ASP A 121 -7.71 -6.26 5.83
C ASP A 121 -7.93 -5.27 4.69
N PHE A 122 -8.25 -4.02 5.03
CA PHE A 122 -8.42 -2.93 4.08
C PHE A 122 -7.11 -2.21 3.73
N ILE A 123 -6.03 -2.42 4.49
CA ILE A 123 -4.73 -1.78 4.24
C ILE A 123 -4.17 -2.05 2.83
N PRO A 124 -4.19 -3.29 2.29
CA PRO A 124 -3.73 -3.54 0.93
C PRO A 124 -4.50 -2.73 -0.11
N PHE A 125 -5.82 -2.59 0.06
CA PHE A 125 -6.68 -1.83 -0.85
C PHE A 125 -6.47 -0.31 -0.69
N ALA A 126 -6.29 0.18 0.53
CA ALA A 126 -5.94 1.57 0.81
C ALA A 126 -4.58 1.93 0.19
N LYS A 127 -3.59 1.04 0.32
CA LYS A 127 -2.27 1.18 -0.30
C LYS A 127 -2.38 1.21 -1.82
N PHE A 128 -3.20 0.34 -2.40
CA PHE A 128 -3.44 0.32 -3.84
C PHE A 128 -4.09 1.63 -4.30
N ALA A 129 -5.16 2.09 -3.63
CA ALA A 129 -5.85 3.33 -3.95
C ALA A 129 -4.92 4.56 -3.85
N TYR A 130 -4.04 4.61 -2.84
CA TYR A 130 -3.04 5.69 -2.74
C TYR A 130 -2.06 5.67 -3.91
N ASN A 131 -1.49 4.49 -4.20
CA ASN A 131 -0.42 4.32 -5.20
C ASN A 131 -0.95 4.20 -6.63
N THR A 132 -2.01 4.96 -6.94
CA THR A 132 -2.51 5.14 -8.30
C THR A 132 -1.77 6.29 -8.99
N VAL A 133 -2.31 6.82 -10.09
CA VAL A 133 -1.66 7.91 -10.82
C VAL A 133 -1.62 9.17 -9.94
N HIS A 134 -0.43 9.68 -9.66
CA HIS A 134 -0.28 10.96 -8.98
C HIS A 134 -0.13 12.10 -9.99
N SER A 135 -0.81 13.21 -9.73
CA SER A 135 -0.76 14.40 -10.59
C SER A 135 0.65 14.97 -10.76
N SER A 136 1.54 14.79 -9.78
CA SER A 136 2.92 15.28 -9.85
C SER A 136 3.83 14.47 -10.77
N THR A 137 3.54 13.18 -10.99
CA THR A 137 4.37 12.28 -11.81
C THR A 137 3.69 11.92 -13.13
N GLY A 138 2.36 12.07 -13.24
CA GLY A 138 1.58 11.60 -14.40
C GLY A 138 1.50 10.07 -14.52
N HIS A 139 2.14 9.35 -13.60
CA HIS A 139 2.28 7.90 -13.61
C HIS A 139 2.00 7.31 -12.23
N THR A 140 1.68 6.02 -12.20
CA THR A 140 1.61 5.27 -10.93
C THR A 140 3.02 5.14 -10.34
N PRO A 141 3.20 5.19 -9.01
CA PRO A 141 4.50 4.93 -8.39
C PRO A 141 5.10 3.60 -8.82
N PHE A 142 4.27 2.58 -9.04
CA PHE A 142 4.73 1.27 -9.52
C PHE A 142 5.41 1.36 -10.88
N TYR A 143 4.83 2.12 -11.82
CA TYR A 143 5.44 2.37 -13.13
C TYR A 143 6.76 3.11 -13.00
N VAL A 144 6.84 4.15 -12.17
CA VAL A 144 8.09 4.92 -12.01
C VAL A 144 9.21 4.05 -11.40
N VAL A 145 8.87 3.14 -10.49
CA VAL A 145 9.85 2.24 -9.85
C VAL A 145 10.28 1.09 -10.76
N ASN A 146 9.35 0.45 -11.48
CA ASN A 146 9.63 -0.80 -12.21
C ASN A 146 9.70 -0.63 -13.74
N SER A 147 9.34 0.55 -14.26
CA SER A 147 9.18 0.82 -15.70
C SER A 147 8.18 -0.12 -16.40
N VAL A 148 7.23 -0.68 -15.65
CA VAL A 148 6.17 -1.55 -16.15
C VAL A 148 4.85 -1.12 -15.52
N ASP A 149 3.78 -1.13 -16.31
CA ASP A 149 2.45 -0.82 -15.80
C ASP A 149 1.99 -1.84 -14.76
N PHE A 150 1.45 -1.31 -13.66
CA PHE A 150 0.80 -2.15 -12.67
C PHE A 150 -0.49 -2.73 -13.27
N LYS A 151 -0.59 -4.06 -13.32
CA LYS A 151 -1.82 -4.76 -13.71
C LYS A 151 -2.57 -5.18 -12.45
N PRO A 152 -3.59 -4.42 -12.01
CA PRO A 152 -4.28 -4.68 -10.74
C PRO A 152 -5.12 -5.95 -10.76
N ILE A 153 -5.56 -6.38 -11.95
CA ILE A 153 -6.36 -7.57 -12.17
C ILE A 153 -5.59 -8.39 -13.22
N PRO A 154 -5.32 -9.68 -13.00
CA PRO A 154 -4.88 -10.54 -14.08
C PRO A 154 -5.86 -10.39 -15.23
N ASN A 155 -5.39 -10.31 -16.47
CA ASN A 155 -6.28 -10.60 -17.59
C ASN A 155 -6.69 -12.06 -17.43
N PHE A 156 -7.79 -12.31 -16.70
CA PHE A 156 -8.61 -13.45 -17.00
C PHE A 156 -9.02 -13.19 -18.44
N MET A 157 -8.38 -13.88 -19.38
CA MET A 157 -8.97 -14.05 -20.69
C MET A 157 -10.33 -14.64 -20.40
N TYR A 158 -11.36 -13.79 -20.35
CA TYR A 158 -12.69 -14.27 -20.60
C TYR A 158 -12.57 -14.76 -22.03
N GLU A 159 -12.41 -16.07 -22.21
CA GLU A 159 -12.83 -16.65 -23.48
C GLU A 159 -14.29 -16.22 -23.59
N ASP A 160 -14.53 -15.22 -24.45
CA ASP A 160 -15.84 -14.98 -25.00
C ASP A 160 -16.24 -16.30 -25.66
N LYS A 161 -16.87 -17.18 -24.90
CA LYS A 161 -17.85 -18.08 -25.47
C LYS A 161 -18.95 -17.14 -25.91
N LEU A 162 -18.79 -16.58 -27.12
CA LEU A 162 -19.83 -15.88 -27.87
C LEU A 162 -21.14 -16.64 -27.60
N PRO A 163 -22.26 -15.94 -27.32
CA PRO A 163 -23.49 -16.63 -26.99
C PRO A 163 -23.78 -17.58 -28.14
N TYR A 164 -23.85 -18.89 -27.83
CA TYR A 164 -24.19 -19.93 -28.80
C TYR A 164 -25.38 -19.42 -29.62
N THR A 165 -25.18 -19.22 -30.91
CA THR A 165 -26.28 -18.73 -31.73
C THR A 165 -27.32 -19.83 -31.84
N VAL A 166 -28.59 -19.47 -32.09
CA VAL A 166 -29.65 -20.46 -32.35
C VAL A 166 -29.26 -21.41 -33.50
N LYS A 167 -28.42 -20.94 -34.44
CA LYS A 167 -27.84 -21.76 -35.51
C LYS A 167 -26.85 -22.82 -34.99
N ASP A 168 -26.02 -22.49 -34.01
CA ASP A 168 -25.07 -23.44 -33.40
C ASP A 168 -25.80 -24.54 -32.63
N TRP A 169 -26.87 -24.17 -31.91
CA TRP A 169 -27.74 -25.13 -31.23
C TRP A 169 -28.50 -26.02 -32.22
N SER A 170 -29.07 -25.43 -33.28
CA SER A 170 -29.78 -26.18 -34.33
C SER A 170 -28.89 -27.20 -35.03
N THR A 171 -27.64 -26.83 -35.33
CA THR A 171 -26.66 -27.72 -35.97
C THR A 171 -26.31 -28.92 -35.07
N ARG A 172 -26.18 -28.70 -33.76
CA ARG A 172 -25.93 -29.76 -32.78
C ARG A 172 -27.12 -30.70 -32.60
N CYS A 173 -28.35 -30.20 -32.56
CA CYS A 173 -29.53 -31.05 -32.48
C CYS A 173 -29.67 -31.96 -33.72
N LYS A 174 -29.26 -31.47 -34.91
CA LYS A 174 -29.25 -32.27 -36.13
C LYS A 174 -28.20 -33.38 -36.12
N THR A 175 -26.98 -33.08 -35.66
CA THR A 175 -25.90 -34.07 -35.54
C THR A 175 -26.15 -35.08 -34.41
N ALA A 176 -26.83 -34.68 -33.33
CA ALA A 176 -27.24 -35.61 -32.27
C ALA A 176 -28.23 -36.69 -32.76
N GLY A 177 -29.10 -36.35 -33.72
CA GLY A 177 -30.01 -37.31 -34.36
C GLY A 177 -29.32 -38.30 -35.32
N GLU A 178 -28.12 -37.99 -35.79
CA GLU A 178 -27.32 -38.90 -36.63
C GLU A 178 -26.54 -39.93 -35.81
N LEU A 179 -26.21 -39.61 -34.55
CA LEU A 179 -25.50 -40.49 -33.61
C LEU A 179 -26.38 -41.59 -33.00
N TYR A 180 -27.71 -41.47 -33.12
CA TYR A 180 -28.68 -42.44 -32.59
C TYR A 180 -29.70 -42.88 -33.66
N LYS A 181 -29.23 -43.16 -34.88
CA LYS A 181 -29.99 -44.03 -35.79
C LYS A 181 -29.81 -45.48 -35.30
N PRO A 182 -30.89 -46.25 -35.12
CA PRO A 182 -30.81 -47.66 -34.74
C PRO A 182 -30.13 -48.52 -35.82
#